data_AF-L0A2Z8-F1
#
_entry.id   AF-L0A2Z8-F1
#
_cell.length_a   1.000
_cell.length_b   1.000
_cell.length_c   1.000
_cell.angle_alpha   90.00
_cell.angle_beta   90.00
_cell.angle_gamma   90.00
#
_symmetry.space_group_name_H-M   'P 1'
#
loop_
_entity.id
_entity.type
_entity.pdbx_description
1 polymer ?
#
loop_
_entity_poly.entity_id
_entity_poly.type
_entity_poly.pdbx_seq_one_letter_code
_entity_poly.pdbx_strand_id
1 'polypeptide(L)'
;MLHIEFTTDLGAKVTVDVEGPETLLDVQRRYGKQGWYSGDVPAGGFQFPLDNEADFDWSLLGGRKFVLEDGEEAVYCRGSVWKRRELAAVDTRKLRLPAAVKYSRGARPTDPEHLREKSDGDIEYVTLAIFRSGRRNPNYALPGEASLPVRGAGQPVRRR
;
A
#
# COMPACT_ATOMS: atom_id res chain seq x y z
N MET A 1 21.43 17.98 0.87
CA MET A 1 21.57 17.14 -0.33
C MET A 1 21.49 15.68 0.07
N LEU A 2 20.50 14.97 -0.45
CA LEU A 2 20.27 13.53 -0.29
C LEU A 2 20.33 12.88 -1.67
N HIS A 3 20.49 11.56 -1.69
CA HIS A 3 20.40 10.77 -2.91
C HIS A 3 19.39 9.64 -2.70
N ILE A 4 18.59 9.36 -3.72
CA ILE A 4 17.67 8.22 -3.74
C ILE A 4 17.96 7.38 -4.99
N GLU A 5 18.11 6.07 -4.80
CA GLU A 5 18.25 5.11 -5.90
C GLU A 5 16.88 4.57 -6.30
N PHE A 6 16.55 4.69 -7.58
CA PHE A 6 15.40 4.07 -8.20
C PHE A 6 15.82 2.88 -9.07
N THR A 7 14.93 1.90 -9.13
CA THR A 7 14.82 0.99 -10.26
C THR A 7 13.73 1.54 -11.18
N THR A 8 14.06 1.75 -12.46
CA THR A 8 13.10 2.27 -13.44
C THR A 8 12.10 1.19 -13.84
N ASP A 9 11.08 1.59 -14.60
CA ASP A 9 10.13 0.70 -15.25
C ASP A 9 10.79 -0.31 -16.20
N LEU A 10 11.97 0.00 -16.74
CA LEU A 10 12.78 -0.88 -17.56
C LEU A 10 13.88 -1.63 -16.78
N GLY A 11 13.93 -1.50 -15.46
CA GLY A 11 14.90 -2.20 -14.61
C GLY A 11 16.28 -1.54 -14.48
N ALA A 12 16.47 -0.33 -15.05
CA ALA A 12 17.72 0.40 -14.89
C ALA A 12 17.87 0.94 -13.46
N LYS A 13 19.11 1.00 -12.97
CA LYS A 13 19.45 1.64 -11.68
C LYS A 13 19.79 3.10 -11.92
N VAL A 14 19.00 4.01 -11.36
CA VAL A 14 19.15 5.46 -11.54
C VAL A 14 19.18 6.12 -10.17
N THR A 15 20.23 6.90 -9.90
CA THR A 15 20.31 7.72 -8.70
C THR A 15 19.85 9.15 -9.03
N VAL A 16 19.00 9.70 -8.17
CA VAL A 16 18.49 11.07 -8.31
C VAL A 16 18.90 11.88 -7.09
N ASP A 17 19.41 13.08 -7.34
CA ASP A 17 19.73 14.05 -6.30
C ASP A 17 18.47 14.72 -5.77
N VAL A 18 18.39 14.87 -4.45
CA VAL A 18 17.29 15.52 -3.75
C VAL A 18 17.86 16.66 -2.93
N GLU A 19 17.25 17.84 -3.05
CA GLU A 19 17.73 19.06 -2.39
C GLU A 19 17.83 18.87 -0.87
N GLY A 20 16.76 18.32 -0.27
CA GLY A 20 16.67 18.03 1.16
C GLY A 20 15.56 17.05 1.53
N PRO A 21 15.45 16.66 2.81
CA PRO A 21 14.45 15.71 3.28
C PRO A 21 13.00 16.12 3.00
N GLU A 22 12.71 17.42 2.96
CA GLU A 22 11.38 17.99 2.73
C GLU A 22 10.84 17.75 1.32
N THR A 23 11.72 17.62 0.32
CA THR A 23 11.36 17.37 -1.09
C THR A 23 11.39 15.89 -1.47
N LEU A 24 11.84 15.01 -0.57
CA LEU A 24 12.05 13.59 -0.85
C LEU A 24 10.77 12.88 -1.34
N LEU A 25 9.65 13.07 -0.64
CA LEU A 25 8.40 12.40 -0.99
C LEU A 25 7.85 12.88 -2.34
N ASP A 26 8.06 14.14 -2.69
CA ASP A 26 7.63 14.68 -3.97
C ASP A 26 8.46 14.15 -5.14
N VAL A 27 9.77 13.96 -4.91
CA VAL A 27 10.64 13.24 -5.84
C VAL A 27 10.16 11.79 -6.00
N GLN A 28 9.86 11.09 -4.90
CA GLN A 28 9.33 9.72 -4.95
C GLN A 28 8.02 9.63 -5.74
N ARG A 29 7.06 10.53 -5.50
CA ARG A 29 5.81 10.59 -6.27
C ARG A 29 6.07 10.83 -7.76
N ARG A 30 6.94 11.78 -8.09
CA ARG A 30 7.22 12.18 -9.48
C ARG A 30 7.72 11.00 -10.32
N TYR A 31 8.68 10.24 -9.79
CA TYR A 31 9.22 9.08 -10.50
C TYR A 31 8.33 7.85 -10.36
N GLY A 32 7.68 7.67 -9.22
CA GLY A 32 6.79 6.53 -9.01
C GLY A 32 5.51 6.56 -9.83
N LYS A 33 5.02 7.74 -10.26
CA LYS A 33 3.97 7.85 -11.29
C LYS A 33 4.37 7.21 -12.63
N GLN A 34 5.67 7.11 -12.91
CA GLN A 34 6.23 6.45 -14.08
C GLN A 34 6.47 4.95 -13.84
N GLY A 35 6.11 4.43 -12.67
CA GLY A 35 6.33 3.03 -12.28
C GLY A 35 7.72 2.77 -11.66
N TRP A 36 8.52 3.81 -11.43
CA TRP A 36 9.83 3.66 -10.80
C TRP A 36 9.65 3.40 -9.30
N TYR A 37 10.56 2.64 -8.70
CA TYR A 37 10.49 2.30 -7.29
C TYR A 37 11.86 2.27 -6.64
N SER A 38 11.92 2.55 -5.34
CA SER A 38 13.14 2.52 -4.53
C SER A 38 13.05 1.39 -3.51
N GLY A 39 14.15 0.66 -3.32
CA GLY A 39 14.25 -0.47 -2.39
C GLY A 39 13.32 -1.64 -2.71
N ASP A 40 13.31 -2.63 -1.82
CA ASP A 40 12.52 -3.86 -1.95
C ASP A 40 11.19 -3.81 -1.17
N VAL A 41 10.29 -4.74 -1.48
CA VAL A 41 9.09 -4.95 -0.67
C VAL A 41 9.52 -5.69 0.61
N PRO A 42 9.24 -5.16 1.82
CA PRO A 42 9.58 -5.84 3.06
C PRO A 42 8.88 -7.20 3.18
N ALA A 43 9.45 -8.14 3.94
CA ALA A 43 8.75 -9.36 4.32
C ALA A 43 7.47 -9.01 5.10
N GLY A 44 6.32 -9.56 4.69
CA GLY A 44 5.00 -9.17 5.20
C GLY A 44 4.41 -7.87 4.58
N GLY A 45 5.13 -7.26 3.64
CA GLY A 45 4.76 -6.03 2.96
C GLY A 45 4.94 -4.75 3.80
N PHE A 46 4.76 -3.61 3.15
CA PHE A 46 4.77 -2.29 3.80
C PHE A 46 3.63 -2.18 4.82
N GLN A 47 3.90 -1.54 5.96
CA GLN A 47 2.91 -1.36 7.01
C GLN A 47 2.50 0.12 7.08
N PHE A 48 1.22 0.41 6.89
CA PHE A 48 0.68 1.77 6.90
C PHE A 48 -0.51 1.91 7.87
N PRO A 49 -0.83 3.14 8.30
CA PRO A 49 -2.02 3.37 9.11
C PRO A 49 -3.30 3.00 8.37
N LEU A 50 -4.27 2.39 9.06
CA LEU A 50 -5.55 1.99 8.43
C LEU A 50 -6.27 3.17 7.78
N ASP A 51 -6.29 4.32 8.45
CA ASP A 51 -6.93 5.54 7.99
C ASP A 51 -6.29 6.15 6.74
N ASN A 52 -5.14 5.67 6.28
CA ASN A 52 -4.53 6.09 5.02
C ASN A 52 -4.98 5.26 3.81
N GLU A 53 -5.64 4.12 3.99
CA GLU A 53 -5.86 3.15 2.90
C GLU A 53 -6.70 3.69 1.74
N ALA A 54 -7.77 4.42 2.09
CA ALA A 54 -8.74 4.90 1.11
C ALA A 54 -8.07 5.81 0.06
N ASP A 55 -7.24 6.75 0.51
CA ASP A 55 -6.60 7.79 -0.30
C ASP A 55 -5.07 7.68 -0.36
N PHE A 56 -4.52 6.51 -0.07
CA PHE A 56 -3.07 6.27 -0.16
C PHE A 56 -2.55 6.57 -1.58
N ASP A 57 -1.49 7.37 -1.66
CA ASP A 57 -0.80 7.68 -2.90
C ASP A 57 0.13 6.53 -3.30
N TRP A 58 -0.40 5.62 -4.12
CA TRP A 58 0.34 4.45 -4.62
C TRP A 58 1.56 4.80 -5.46
N SER A 59 1.66 6.04 -5.97
CA SER A 59 2.87 6.47 -6.67
C SER A 59 4.08 6.49 -5.76
N LEU A 60 3.91 6.62 -4.43
CA LEU A 60 5.01 6.50 -3.46
C LEU A 60 5.75 5.16 -3.53
N LEU A 61 5.08 4.11 -4.04
CA LEU A 61 5.65 2.76 -4.18
C LEU A 61 5.92 2.37 -5.65
N GLY A 62 5.71 3.28 -6.60
CA GLY A 62 5.76 2.97 -8.03
C GLY A 62 4.51 2.25 -8.55
N GLY A 63 3.37 2.47 -7.89
CA GLY A 63 2.11 1.79 -8.20
C GLY A 63 0.97 2.73 -8.60
N ARG A 64 -0.13 2.13 -9.05
CA ARG A 64 -1.39 2.81 -9.38
C ARG A 64 -2.61 1.94 -9.06
N LYS A 65 -3.64 2.53 -8.46
CA LYS A 65 -4.95 1.88 -8.24
C LYS A 65 -5.70 1.74 -9.56
N PHE A 66 -6.46 0.66 -9.70
CA PHE A 66 -7.39 0.43 -10.80
C PHE A 66 -8.47 -0.58 -10.36
N VAL A 67 -9.54 -0.69 -11.14
CA VAL A 67 -10.62 -1.65 -10.92
C VAL A 67 -10.52 -2.75 -11.97
N LEU A 68 -10.62 -4.00 -11.53
CA LEU A 68 -10.63 -5.18 -12.39
C LEU A 68 -12.00 -5.33 -13.08
N GLU A 69 -12.07 -6.20 -14.10
CA GLU A 69 -13.32 -6.44 -14.85
C GLU A 69 -14.45 -6.99 -13.97
N ASP A 70 -14.11 -7.71 -12.91
CA ASP A 70 -15.04 -8.25 -11.90
C ASP A 70 -15.50 -7.20 -10.86
N GLY A 71 -15.01 -5.96 -10.98
CA GLY A 71 -15.30 -4.86 -10.06
C GLY A 71 -14.41 -4.81 -8.82
N GLU A 72 -13.44 -5.73 -8.67
CA GLU A 72 -12.53 -5.72 -7.53
C GLU A 72 -11.47 -4.61 -7.64
N GLU A 73 -11.22 -3.90 -6.53
CA GLU A 73 -10.12 -2.94 -6.45
C GLU A 73 -8.77 -3.64 -6.40
N ALA A 74 -7.84 -3.16 -7.23
CA ALA A 74 -6.48 -3.67 -7.28
C ALA A 74 -5.46 -2.55 -7.47
N VAL A 75 -4.19 -2.90 -7.24
CA VAL A 75 -3.05 -2.03 -7.49
C VAL A 75 -2.14 -2.71 -8.50
N TYR A 76 -1.74 -1.99 -9.54
CA TYR A 76 -0.62 -2.39 -10.39
C TYR A 76 0.65 -1.76 -9.82
N CYS A 77 1.61 -2.59 -9.40
CA CYS A 77 2.85 -2.12 -8.79
C CYS A 77 3.97 -3.13 -9.06
N ARG A 78 5.13 -2.63 -9.50
CA ARG A 78 6.34 -3.44 -9.79
C ARG A 78 6.06 -4.68 -10.67
N GLY A 79 5.34 -4.48 -11.78
CA GLY A 79 5.03 -5.54 -12.75
C GLY A 79 4.01 -6.59 -12.29
N SER A 80 3.31 -6.34 -11.17
CA SER A 80 2.32 -7.26 -10.61
C SER A 80 1.01 -6.56 -10.26
N VAL A 81 -0.08 -7.34 -10.31
CA VAL A 81 -1.40 -6.93 -9.83
C VAL A 81 -1.60 -7.45 -8.41
N TRP A 82 -1.98 -6.57 -7.50
CA TRP A 82 -2.17 -6.84 -6.09
C TRP A 82 -3.63 -6.58 -5.72
N LYS A 83 -4.36 -7.62 -5.33
CA LYS A 83 -5.79 -7.53 -5.00
C LYS A 83 -5.98 -7.01 -3.58
N ARG A 84 -6.98 -6.15 -3.39
CA ARG A 84 -7.43 -5.67 -2.07
C ARG A 84 -8.15 -6.80 -1.33
N ARG A 85 -7.81 -7.00 -0.04
CA ARG A 85 -8.43 -8.00 0.83
C ARG A 85 -8.73 -7.41 2.18
N GLU A 86 -9.96 -7.56 2.64
CA GLU A 86 -10.33 -7.18 4.01
C GLU A 86 -10.01 -8.33 4.96
N LEU A 87 -9.28 -8.03 6.02
CA LEU A 87 -8.97 -8.95 7.09
C LEU A 87 -9.82 -8.58 8.30
N ALA A 88 -10.69 -9.49 8.72
CA ALA A 88 -11.47 -9.32 9.94
C ALA A 88 -10.57 -9.21 11.17
N ALA A 89 -11.05 -8.51 12.20
CA ALA A 89 -10.38 -8.50 13.48
C ALA A 89 -10.31 -9.93 14.06
N VAL A 90 -9.15 -10.29 14.58
CA VAL A 90 -8.94 -11.56 15.27
C VAL A 90 -8.93 -11.26 16.77
N ASP A 91 -9.90 -11.76 17.52
CA ASP A 91 -9.90 -11.72 18.98
C ASP A 91 -9.92 -13.13 19.53
N THR A 92 -8.73 -13.66 19.79
CA THR A 92 -8.54 -14.94 20.48
C THR A 92 -7.81 -14.68 21.79
N ARG A 93 -7.88 -15.64 22.72
CA ARG A 93 -7.13 -15.55 24.00
C ARG A 93 -5.62 -15.37 23.79
N LYS A 94 -5.08 -15.84 22.65
CA LYS A 94 -3.64 -15.79 22.34
C LYS A 94 -3.24 -14.62 21.45
N LEU A 95 -4.17 -14.08 20.66
CA LEU A 95 -3.88 -13.10 19.62
C LEU A 95 -5.04 -12.14 19.45
N ARG A 96 -4.73 -10.85 19.56
CA ARG A 96 -5.65 -9.74 19.28
C ARG A 96 -5.09 -8.89 18.15
N LEU A 97 -5.71 -8.98 16.99
CA LEU A 97 -5.37 -8.15 15.83
C LEU A 97 -6.61 -7.37 15.39
N PRO A 98 -6.49 -6.04 15.19
CA PRO A 98 -7.58 -5.27 14.63
C PRO A 98 -7.79 -5.62 13.15
N ALA A 99 -8.94 -5.19 12.64
CA ALA A 99 -9.22 -5.28 11.21
C ALA A 99 -8.13 -4.56 10.40
N ALA A 100 -7.90 -5.06 9.19
CA ALA A 100 -6.88 -4.53 8.30
C ALA A 100 -7.29 -4.69 6.85
N VAL A 101 -6.68 -3.87 5.99
CA VAL A 101 -6.76 -4.06 4.54
C VAL A 101 -5.40 -4.51 4.04
N LYS A 102 -5.36 -5.62 3.32
CA LYS A 102 -4.15 -6.24 2.77
C LYS A 102 -4.19 -6.21 1.25
N TYR A 103 -3.10 -5.75 0.63
CA TYR A 103 -2.87 -5.86 -0.80
C TYR A 103 -1.90 -6.99 -1.07
N SER A 104 -2.36 -8.05 -1.73
CA SER A 104 -1.57 -9.27 -1.92
C SER A 104 -1.91 -9.97 -3.22
N ARG A 105 -1.04 -10.89 -3.64
CA ARG A 105 -1.24 -11.77 -4.80
C ARG A 105 -0.83 -13.20 -4.46
N GLY A 106 -1.25 -14.17 -5.27
CA GLY A 106 -0.72 -15.53 -5.17
C GLY A 106 0.79 -15.55 -5.38
N ALA A 107 1.50 -16.33 -4.57
CA ALA A 107 2.92 -16.57 -4.78
C ALA A 107 3.15 -17.30 -6.10
N ARG A 108 4.22 -16.92 -6.80
CA ARG A 108 4.70 -17.55 -8.02
C ARG A 108 5.86 -18.47 -7.66
N PRO A 109 6.15 -19.50 -8.49
CA PRO A 109 7.31 -20.36 -8.28
C PRO A 109 8.65 -19.62 -8.20
N THR A 110 8.76 -18.46 -8.82
CA THR A 110 9.96 -17.61 -8.83
C THR A 110 10.05 -16.63 -7.65
N ASP A 111 9.02 -16.53 -6.80
CA ASP A 111 9.09 -15.64 -5.64
C ASP A 111 10.05 -16.20 -4.58
N PRO A 112 10.92 -15.37 -3.98
CA PRO A 112 11.78 -15.80 -2.88
C PRO A 112 10.98 -16.36 -1.71
N GLU A 113 11.46 -17.44 -1.09
CA GLU A 113 10.77 -18.13 0.01
C GLU A 113 10.47 -17.20 1.19
N HIS A 114 11.39 -16.29 1.52
CA HIS A 114 11.21 -15.33 2.62
C HIS A 114 10.10 -14.29 2.40
N LEU A 115 9.55 -14.18 1.17
CA LEU A 115 8.41 -13.31 0.86
C LEU A 115 7.07 -14.06 0.85
N ARG A 116 7.10 -15.39 0.94
CA ARG A 116 5.90 -16.23 0.86
C ARG A 116 5.26 -16.38 2.23
N GLU A 117 4.01 -15.97 2.32
CA GLU A 117 3.14 -16.17 3.47
C GLU A 117 2.28 -17.40 3.25
N LYS A 118 2.39 -18.38 4.15
CA LYS A 118 1.46 -19.51 4.19
C LYS A 118 0.12 -19.04 4.76
N SER A 119 -0.95 -19.36 4.05
CA SER A 119 -2.33 -19.20 4.52
C SER A 119 -2.89 -20.55 4.95
N ASP A 120 -4.10 -20.55 5.52
CA ASP A 120 -4.84 -21.80 5.73
C ASP A 120 -5.07 -22.50 4.38
N GLY A 121 -4.47 -23.68 4.22
CA GLY A 121 -4.46 -24.47 2.98
C GLY A 121 -3.10 -24.49 2.25
N ASP A 122 -3.10 -24.94 1.00
CA ASP A 122 -1.88 -25.08 0.16
C ASP A 122 -1.56 -23.81 -0.66
N ILE A 123 -2.25 -22.69 -0.40
CA ILE A 123 -2.07 -21.45 -1.16
C ILE A 123 -1.13 -20.51 -0.41
N GLU A 124 -0.01 -20.18 -1.06
CA GLU A 124 0.94 -19.18 -0.60
C GLU A 124 0.64 -17.81 -1.23
N TYR A 125 0.86 -16.74 -0.47
CA TYR A 125 0.68 -15.37 -0.93
C TYR A 125 1.95 -14.55 -0.76
N VAL A 126 2.06 -13.49 -1.56
CA VAL A 126 3.03 -12.41 -1.35
C VAL A 126 2.25 -11.13 -1.08
N THR A 127 2.67 -10.38 -0.07
CA THR A 127 2.03 -9.14 0.36
C THR A 127 2.82 -7.92 -0.09
N LEU A 128 2.12 -6.95 -0.70
CA LEU A 128 2.68 -5.65 -1.01
C LEU A 128 2.57 -4.71 0.19
N ALA A 129 1.38 -4.57 0.74
CA ALA A 129 1.11 -3.64 1.83
C ALA A 129 -0.04 -4.12 2.73
N ILE A 130 0.04 -3.75 4.01
CA ILE A 130 -1.00 -3.93 5.01
C ILE A 130 -1.30 -2.56 5.64
N PHE A 131 -2.56 -2.18 5.62
CA PHE A 131 -3.10 -1.02 6.32
C PHE A 131 -3.75 -1.50 7.60
N ARG A 132 -3.14 -1.18 8.75
CA ARG A 132 -3.58 -1.65 10.07
C ARG A 132 -3.12 -0.69 11.16
N SER A 133 -4.03 -0.37 12.09
CA SER A 133 -3.71 0.44 13.28
C SER A 133 -3.01 1.76 12.91
N GLY A 134 -2.28 2.37 13.85
CA GLY A 134 -1.48 3.57 13.58
C GLY A 134 -2.27 4.88 13.52
N ARG A 135 -1.55 5.99 13.43
CA ARG A 135 -2.11 7.32 13.25
C ARG A 135 -1.94 7.74 11.79
N ARG A 136 -3.00 8.24 11.18
CA ARG A 136 -2.98 8.77 9.80
C ARG A 136 -1.81 9.73 9.60
N ASN A 137 -1.06 9.53 8.52
CA ASN A 137 -0.01 10.43 8.07
C ASN A 137 -0.48 11.15 6.79
N PRO A 138 -0.69 12.48 6.82
CA PRO A 138 -1.15 13.22 5.63
C PRO A 138 -0.16 13.13 4.46
N ASN A 139 1.13 12.90 4.73
CA ASN A 139 2.15 12.78 3.69
C ASN A 139 2.03 11.50 2.85
N TYR A 140 1.13 10.56 3.20
CA TYR A 140 0.86 9.36 2.41
C TYR A 140 -0.39 9.46 1.55
N ALA A 141 -1.19 10.52 1.72
CA ALA A 141 -2.40 10.72 0.94
C ALA A 141 -2.07 11.30 -0.45
N LEU A 142 -3.03 11.15 -1.38
CA LEU A 142 -2.99 11.79 -2.70
C LEU A 142 -2.86 13.33 -2.57
N PRO A 143 -1.95 13.97 -3.32
CA PRO A 143 -1.84 15.43 -3.34
C PRO A 143 -3.13 16.06 -3.87
N GLY A 144 -3.71 16.99 -3.10
CA GLY A 144 -4.92 17.72 -3.50
C GLY A 144 -6.25 17.13 -3.01
N GLU A 145 -6.25 15.91 -2.47
CA GLU A 145 -7.38 15.42 -1.69
C GLU A 145 -7.22 15.93 -0.24
N ALA A 146 -7.71 17.14 0.00
CA ALA A 146 -7.99 17.59 1.35
C ALA A 146 -9.03 16.64 1.95
N SER A 147 -8.55 15.62 2.69
CA SER A 147 -9.26 14.83 3.69
C SER A 147 -10.78 14.89 3.58
N LEU A 148 -11.38 14.05 2.73
CA LEU A 148 -12.81 13.81 2.85
C LEU A 148 -13.04 13.19 4.24
N PRO A 149 -13.88 13.77 5.09
CA PRO A 149 -14.17 13.18 6.38
C PRO A 149 -14.78 11.80 6.15
N VAL A 150 -14.25 10.81 6.86
CA VAL A 150 -14.87 9.49 7.02
C VAL A 150 -16.35 9.73 7.31
N ARG A 151 -17.24 9.22 6.45
CA ARG A 151 -18.68 9.27 6.68
C ARG A 151 -18.99 8.46 7.94
N GLY A 152 -18.98 9.14 9.08
CA GLY A 152 -19.44 8.61 10.35
C GLY A 152 -20.91 8.20 10.26
N ALA A 153 -21.20 7.04 10.83
CA ALA A 153 -22.51 6.44 10.95
C ALA A 153 -23.60 7.46 11.34
N GLY A 154 -24.75 7.33 10.67
CA GLY A 154 -25.88 8.24 10.78
C GLY A 154 -26.30 8.56 12.21
N GLN A 155 -26.43 9.85 12.51
CA GLN A 155 -27.18 10.32 13.67
C GLN A 155 -28.68 10.26 13.38
N PRO A 156 -29.52 9.79 14.32
CA PRO A 156 -30.96 9.75 14.13
C PRO A 156 -31.54 11.16 14.26
N VAL A 157 -32.34 11.55 13.26
CA VAL A 157 -33.11 12.79 13.25
C VAL A 157 -34.17 12.74 14.34
N ARG A 158 -34.01 13.54 15.41
CA ARG A 158 -35.09 13.81 16.37
C ARG A 158 -36.08 14.79 15.73
N ARG A 159 -37.27 14.31 15.39
CA ARG A 159 -38.41 15.17 15.03
C ARG A 159 -38.98 15.81 16.30
N ARG A 160 -39.23 17.11 16.26
CA ARG A 160 -40.22 17.81 17.06
C ARG A 160 -41.35 18.24 16.14
#